data_AF-A0A7W1YEC0-F1
#
_entry.id   AF-A0A7W1YEC0-F1
#
_cell.length_a   1.000
_cell.length_b   1.000
_cell.length_c   1.000
_cell.angle_alpha   90.00
_cell.angle_beta   90.00
_cell.angle_gamma   90.00
#
_symmetry.space_group_name_H-M   'P 1'
#
loop_
_entity.id
_entity.type
_entity.pdbx_description
1 polymer ?
#
loop_
_entity_poly.entity_id
_entity_poly.type
_entity_poly.pdbx_seq_one_letter_code
_entity_poly.pdbx_strand_id
1 'polypeptide(L)'
;MAGLEASSWQARYREMLAEAEVEKLREKTMLLETAIFLRCEELEGEPERDAEIALIRIAVKDLRKVQVERLGFPDSPSTSSGSCGR
;
A
#
# COMPACT_ATOMS: atom_id res chain seq x y z
N MET A 1 13.46 -21.99 -13.27
CA MET A 1 13.72 -20.53 -13.27
C MET A 1 12.38 -19.82 -13.14
N ALA A 2 11.88 -19.67 -11.91
CA ALA A 2 10.63 -18.99 -11.62
C ALA A 2 10.86 -18.13 -10.38
N GLY A 3 11.39 -16.94 -10.59
CA GLY A 3 11.69 -15.99 -9.53
C GLY A 3 12.11 -14.69 -10.19
N LEU A 4 11.51 -13.58 -9.74
CA LEU A 4 11.83 -12.17 -10.05
C LEU A 4 10.95 -11.41 -11.07
N GLU A 5 9.96 -12.01 -11.73
CA GLU A 5 8.99 -11.22 -12.54
C GLU A 5 7.73 -10.80 -11.74
N ALA A 6 7.60 -11.25 -10.48
CA ALA A 6 6.49 -10.89 -9.59
C ALA A 6 6.78 -9.65 -8.72
N SER A 7 8.02 -9.16 -8.71
CA SER A 7 8.49 -8.08 -7.84
C SER A 7 8.39 -6.72 -8.52
N SER A 8 7.19 -6.26 -8.83
CA SER A 8 6.99 -4.81 -8.86
C SER A 8 5.65 -4.45 -8.27
N TRP A 9 5.60 -4.46 -6.93
CA TRP A 9 4.64 -3.66 -6.18
C TRP A 9 4.55 -2.23 -6.78
N GLN A 10 5.64 -1.70 -7.35
CA GLN A 10 5.68 -0.45 -8.12
C GLN A 10 4.84 -0.45 -9.41
N ALA A 11 4.72 -1.56 -10.15
CA ALA A 11 3.83 -1.63 -11.32
C ALA A 11 2.38 -1.67 -10.86
N ARG A 12 2.06 -2.47 -9.84
CA ARG A 12 0.72 -2.48 -9.23
C ARG A 12 0.34 -1.12 -8.65
N TYR A 13 1.32 -0.40 -8.12
CA TYR A 13 1.15 0.96 -7.65
C TYR A 13 0.78 1.92 -8.78
N ARG A 14 1.51 1.86 -9.90
CA ARG A 14 1.19 2.65 -11.11
C ARG A 14 -0.19 2.30 -11.68
N GLU A 15 -0.55 1.03 -11.71
CA GLU A 15 -1.87 0.57 -12.17
C GLU A 15 -2.99 1.10 -11.27
N MET A 16 -2.84 1.03 -9.95
CA MET A 16 -3.82 1.57 -9.00
C MET A 16 -4.00 3.09 -9.18
N LEU A 17 -2.90 3.84 -9.37
CA LEU A 17 -2.97 5.29 -9.58
C LEU A 17 -3.67 5.66 -10.89
N ALA A 18 -3.49 4.87 -11.95
CA ALA A 18 -4.09 5.13 -13.26
C ALA A 18 -5.54 4.63 -13.38
N GLU A 19 -5.99 3.73 -12.50
CA GLU A 19 -7.33 3.16 -12.56
C GLU A 19 -8.40 4.21 -12.22
N ALA A 20 -9.41 4.32 -13.07
CA ALA A 20 -10.53 5.27 -12.94
C ALA A 20 -11.80 4.58 -12.42
N GLU A 21 -12.01 3.31 -12.77
CA GLU A 21 -13.21 2.55 -12.45
C GLU A 21 -13.16 2.05 -11.01
N VAL A 22 -14.15 2.41 -10.18
CA VAL A 22 -14.19 2.10 -8.74
C VAL A 22 -14.15 0.59 -8.47
N GLU A 23 -14.82 -0.22 -9.28
CA GLU A 23 -14.85 -1.68 -9.10
C GLU A 23 -13.46 -2.30 -9.33
N LYS A 24 -12.79 -1.91 -10.42
CA LYS A 24 -11.41 -2.35 -10.71
C LYS A 24 -10.41 -1.77 -9.71
N LEU A 25 -10.64 -0.54 -9.25
CA LEU A 25 -9.79 0.10 -8.27
C LEU A 25 -9.74 -0.70 -6.96
N ARG A 26 -10.86 -1.28 -6.51
CA ARG A 26 -10.88 -2.17 -5.33
C ARG A 26 -9.95 -3.37 -5.51
N GLU A 27 -10.03 -4.04 -6.65
CA GLU A 27 -9.17 -5.18 -6.98
C GLU A 27 -7.69 -4.77 -7.03
N LYS A 28 -7.38 -3.67 -7.72
CA LYS A 28 -6.00 -3.14 -7.83
C LYS A 28 -5.41 -2.76 -6.48
N THR A 29 -6.23 -2.19 -5.58
CA THR A 29 -5.82 -1.81 -4.23
C THR A 29 -5.43 -3.06 -3.42
N MET A 30 -6.23 -4.12 -3.46
CA MET A 30 -5.94 -5.39 -2.78
C MET A 30 -4.68 -6.08 -3.34
N LEU A 31 -4.53 -6.06 -4.67
CA LEU A 31 -3.35 -6.62 -5.33
C LEU A 31 -2.07 -5.86 -4.98
N LEU A 32 -2.16 -4.53 -4.82
CA LEU A 32 -1.04 -3.71 -4.37
C LEU A 32 -0.67 -4.00 -2.91
N GLU A 33 -1.64 -4.05 -2.01
CA GLU A 33 -1.39 -4.41 -0.60
C GLU A 33 -0.69 -5.75 -0.47
N THR A 34 -1.19 -6.77 -1.19
CA THR A 34 -0.59 -8.10 -1.22
C THR A 34 0.86 -8.04 -1.72
N ALA A 35 1.12 -7.31 -2.80
CA ALA A 35 2.48 -7.19 -3.35
C ALA A 35 3.43 -6.43 -2.42
N ILE A 36 2.93 -5.38 -1.74
CA ILE A 36 3.71 -4.63 -0.74
C ILE A 36 4.04 -5.52 0.45
N PHE A 37 3.07 -6.30 0.95
CA PHE A 37 3.28 -7.21 2.09
C PHE A 37 4.38 -8.22 1.77
N LEU A 38 4.28 -8.92 0.64
CA LEU A 38 5.28 -9.89 0.20
C LEU A 38 6.65 -9.23 0.04
N ARG A 39 6.72 -8.01 -0.52
CA ARG A 39 7.99 -7.32 -0.68
C ARG A 39 8.62 -6.93 0.66
N CYS A 40 7.81 -6.52 1.64
CA CYS A 40 8.31 -6.24 2.98
C CYS A 40 8.93 -7.47 3.63
N GLU A 41 8.34 -8.66 3.46
CA GLU A 41 8.91 -9.93 3.92
C GLU A 41 10.22 -10.26 3.19
N GLU A 42 10.27 -10.08 1.86
CA GLU A 42 11.48 -10.29 1.06
C GLU A 42 12.64 -9.34 1.44
N LEU A 43 12.33 -8.13 1.92
CA LEU A 43 13.32 -7.13 2.32
C LEU A 43 13.91 -7.39 3.71
N GLU A 44 13.42 -8.39 4.46
CA GLU A 44 13.99 -8.74 5.75
C GLU A 44 15.41 -9.31 5.59
N GLY A 45 16.42 -8.52 5.96
CA GLY A 45 17.83 -8.91 5.89
C GLY A 45 18.61 -8.30 4.72
N GLU A 46 17.95 -7.57 3.83
CA GLU A 46 18.59 -6.95 2.67
C GLU A 46 19.26 -5.60 3.03
N PRO A 47 20.46 -5.31 2.48
CA PRO A 47 21.19 -4.07 2.75
C PRO A 47 20.50 -2.82 2.20
N GLU A 48 19.68 -2.96 1.15
CA GLU A 48 18.95 -1.87 0.49
C GLU A 48 17.54 -1.64 1.08
N ARG A 49 17.19 -2.38 2.14
CA ARG A 49 15.90 -2.35 2.81
C ARG A 49 15.41 -0.94 3.12
N ASP A 50 16.25 -0.09 3.70
CA ASP A 50 15.78 1.22 4.19
C ASP A 50 15.33 2.15 3.06
N ALA A 51 16.01 2.10 1.91
CA ALA A 51 15.64 2.88 0.74
C ALA A 51 14.31 2.38 0.13
N GLU A 52 14.15 1.06 0.00
CA GLU A 52 12.93 0.50 -0.58
C GLU A 52 11.73 0.62 0.37
N ILE A 53 11.94 0.44 1.68
CA ILE A 53 10.91 0.67 2.70
C ILE A 53 10.42 2.12 2.71
N ALA A 54 11.30 3.10 2.45
CA ALA A 54 10.87 4.49 2.32
C ALA A 54 9.89 4.69 1.15
N LEU A 55 10.15 4.04 0.01
CA LEU A 55 9.25 4.07 -1.15
C LEU A 55 7.93 3.32 -0.87
N ILE A 56 8.00 2.17 -0.20
CA ILE A 56 6.82 1.40 0.22
C ILE A 56 5.93 2.24 1.15
N ARG A 57 6.51 2.98 2.10
CA ARG A 57 5.75 3.87 2.99
C ARG A 57 4.98 4.96 2.22
N ILE A 58 5.57 5.50 1.16
CA ILE A 58 4.89 6.46 0.29
C ILE A 58 3.71 5.78 -0.41
N ALA A 59 3.92 4.59 -0.99
CA ALA A 59 2.87 3.85 -1.67
C ALA A 59 1.71 3.46 -0.74
N VAL A 60 1.99 3.04 0.50
CA VAL A 60 0.96 2.76 1.52
C VAL A 60 0.17 4.02 1.88
N LYS A 61 0.84 5.17 2.01
CA LYS A 61 0.16 6.45 2.27
C LYS A 61 -0.78 6.82 1.13
N ASP A 62 -0.36 6.65 -0.11
CA ASP A 62 -1.18 6.99 -1.27
C ASP A 62 -2.30 5.96 -1.49
N LEU A 63 -2.05 4.67 -1.26
CA LEU A 63 -3.07 3.64 -1.20
C LEU A 63 -4.16 3.98 -0.17
N ARG A 64 -3.76 4.44 1.03
CA ARG A 64 -4.73 4.86 2.06
C ARG A 64 -5.58 6.04 1.61
N LYS A 65 -5.00 7.04 0.96
CA LYS A 65 -5.78 8.16 0.38
C LYS A 65 -6.79 7.65 -0.64
N VAL A 66 -6.37 6.76 -1.55
CA VAL A 66 -7.26 6.15 -2.54
C VAL A 66 -8.41 5.40 -1.87
N GLN A 67 -8.13 4.62 -0.84
CA GLN A 67 -9.15 3.90 -0.08
C GLN A 67 -10.19 4.86 0.55
N VAL A 68 -9.73 5.94 1.17
CA VAL A 68 -10.62 6.92 1.83
C VAL A 68 -11.38 7.74 0.80
N GLU A 69 -10.67 8.39 -0.12
CA GLU A 69 -11.22 9.40 -1.04
C GLU A 69 -12.04 8.77 -2.19
N ARG A 70 -11.63 7.60 -2.68
CA ARG A 70 -12.22 7.00 -3.89
C ARG A 70 -13.04 5.76 -3.61
N LEU A 71 -12.72 5.00 -2.55
CA LEU A 71 -13.42 3.76 -2.21
C LEU A 71 -14.37 3.90 -1.00
N GLY A 72 -14.35 5.04 -0.31
CA GLY A 72 -15.24 5.34 0.82
C GLY A 72 -14.89 4.59 2.10
N PHE A 73 -13.63 4.18 2.28
CA PHE A 73 -13.17 3.58 3.54
C PHE A 73 -13.18 4.63 4.66
N PRO A 74 -13.49 4.24 5.91
CA PRO A 74 -13.44 5.18 7.02
C PRO A 74 -11.99 5.66 7.23
N ASP A 75 -11.82 6.97 7.34
CA ASP A 75 -10.55 7.52 7.77
C ASP A 75 -10.40 7.29 9.29
N SER A 76 -9.84 6.14 9.65
CA SER A 76 -9.52 5.84 11.04
C SER A 76 -8.33 6.70 11.48
N PRO A 77 -8.49 7.63 12.44
CA PRO A 77 -7.34 8.29 13.04
C PRO A 77 -6.58 7.24 13.85
N SER A 78 -5.42 6.80 13.35
CA SER A 78 -4.42 6.12 14.17
C SER A 78 -4.09 7.09 15.31
N THR A 79 -4.60 6.81 16.51
CA THR A 79 -4.59 7.66 17.72
C THR A 79 -5.66 8.76 17.75
N SER A 80 -6.93 8.38 17.90
CA SER A 80 -7.77 9.11 18.85
C SER A 80 -7.23 8.80 20.24
N SER A 81 -6.26 9.60 20.69
CA SER A 81 -5.91 9.67 22.11
C SER A 81 -7.18 10.09 22.83
N GLY A 82 -7.85 9.11 23.44
CA GLY A 82 -9.02 9.35 24.28
C GLY A 82 -8.61 10.22 25.44
N SER A 83 -8.79 11.53 25.30
CA SER A 83 -8.90 12.44 26.43
C SER A 83 -10.21 12.10 27.15
N CYS A 84 -10.13 11.15 28.09
CA CYS A 84 -11.15 10.97 29.10
C CYS A 84 -11.09 12.16 30.06
N GLY A 85 -11.73 13.26 29.67
CA GLY A 85 -12.11 14.30 30.61
C GLY A 85 -13.31 13.84 31.42
N ARG A 86 -13.12 13.66 32.72
CA ARG A 86 -14.05 14.05 33.79
C ARG A 86 -13.38 13.97 35.15
#